data_AF-A0A8J6JHL8-F1
#
_entry.id   AF-A0A8J6JHL8-F1
#
_cell.length_a   1.000
_cell.length_b   1.000
_cell.length_c   1.000
_cell.angle_alpha   90.00
_cell.angle_beta   90.00
_cell.angle_gamma   90.00
#
_symmetry.space_group_name_H-M   'P 1'
#
loop_
_entity.id
_entity.type
_entity.pdbx_description
1 polymer ?
#
loop_
_entity_poly.entity_id
_entity_poly.type
_entity_poly.pdbx_seq_one_letter_code
_entity_poly.pdbx_strand_id
1 'polypeptide(L)'
;MEKIDLLYDHYKETMQLSLNMQKKRGTLFVVFCIFELLNFSMLLFPEKITASISQYILSQYNISVDFSIAILQSAIWIALSYIMIRYYQTNIYIERQYKYIAVLEDKISTMLKEPCFKRESDNYLEKYPIVLDLISMFYTWIIPLLIIIINIGKLWMEFRTASNLWSVIFDTLCCGFTAVLTIMYLAMMHPRHKN
;
A
#
# COMPACT_ATOMS: atom_id res chain seq x y z
N MET A 1 -2.97 39.05 7.69
CA MET A 1 -2.51 37.83 8.37
C MET A 1 -1.11 38.07 8.85
N GLU A 2 -0.86 37.84 10.14
CA GLU A 2 0.50 37.84 10.66
C GLU A 2 1.25 36.61 10.15
N LYS A 3 2.59 36.68 10.11
CA LYS A 3 3.44 35.57 9.64
C LYS A 3 3.19 34.27 10.41
N ILE A 4 2.84 34.38 11.69
CA ILE A 4 2.53 33.24 12.55
C ILE A 4 1.21 32.57 12.18
N ASP A 5 0.18 33.36 11.83
CA ASP A 5 -1.12 32.84 11.37
C ASP A 5 -0.97 32.00 10.10
N LEU A 6 -0.15 32.47 9.15
CA LEU A 6 0.13 31.76 7.90
C LEU A 6 0.81 30.41 8.15
N LEU A 7 1.77 30.36 9.07
CA LEU A 7 2.45 29.12 9.42
C LEU A 7 1.52 28.14 10.14
N TYR A 8 0.67 28.65 11.02
CA TYR A 8 -0.31 27.85 11.74
C TYR A 8 -1.36 27.25 10.81
N ASP A 9 -1.90 28.05 9.88
CA ASP A 9 -2.85 27.56 8.87
C ASP A 9 -2.21 26.48 7.99
N HIS A 10 -0.98 26.71 7.53
CA HIS A 10 -0.23 25.72 6.74
C HIS A 10 0.05 24.43 7.53
N TYR A 11 0.37 24.53 8.82
CA TYR A 11 0.52 23.38 9.71
C TYR A 11 -0.79 22.60 9.83
N LYS A 12 -1.92 23.28 10.07
CA LYS A 12 -3.23 22.66 10.18
C LYS A 12 -3.62 21.90 8.90
N GLU A 13 -3.41 22.50 7.74
CA GLU A 13 -3.65 21.85 6.44
C GLU A 13 -2.75 20.62 6.26
N THR A 14 -1.46 20.76 6.57
CA THR A 14 -0.49 19.66 6.49
C THR A 14 -0.88 18.49 7.40
N MET A 15 -1.31 18.77 8.63
CA MET A 15 -1.81 17.77 9.57
C MET A 15 -3.03 17.03 9.05
N GLN A 16 -3.99 17.75 8.45
CA GLN A 16 -5.17 17.14 7.86
C GLN A 16 -4.80 16.23 6.68
N LEU A 17 -3.86 16.65 5.83
CA LEU A 17 -3.34 15.82 4.74
C LEU A 17 -2.68 14.53 5.27
N SER A 18 -1.91 14.62 6.36
CA SER A 18 -1.27 13.45 7.00
C SER A 18 -2.29 12.45 7.51
N LEU A 19 -3.30 12.90 8.25
CA LEU A 19 -4.37 12.02 8.74
C LEU A 19 -5.14 11.35 7.60
N ASN A 20 -5.41 12.08 6.52
CA ASN A 20 -6.08 11.53 5.34
C ASN A 20 -5.24 10.45 4.66
N MET A 21 -3.91 10.63 4.59
CA MET A 21 -3.02 9.63 4.00
C MET A 21 -2.87 8.38 4.86
N GLN A 22 -2.84 8.53 6.19
CA GLN A 22 -2.84 7.38 7.10
C GLN A 22 -4.13 6.55 6.95
N LYS A 23 -5.30 7.19 6.84
CA LYS A 23 -6.57 6.51 6.54
C LYS A 23 -6.51 5.78 5.19
N LYS A 24 -6.02 6.48 4.16
CA LYS A 24 -5.86 5.92 2.81
C LYS A 24 -4.95 4.70 2.79
N ARG A 25 -3.84 4.71 3.53
CA ARG A 25 -2.96 3.54 3.70
C ARG A 25 -3.73 2.34 4.23
N GLY A 26 -4.55 2.55 5.27
CA GLY A 26 -5.40 1.50 5.84
C GLY A 26 -6.38 0.92 4.82
N THR A 27 -7.08 1.77 4.07
CA THR A 27 -7.99 1.33 3.00
C THR A 27 -7.25 0.56 1.91
N LEU A 28 -6.09 1.07 1.45
CA LEU A 28 -5.28 0.39 0.43
C LEU A 28 -4.79 -0.97 0.90
N PHE A 29 -4.41 -1.11 2.17
CA PHE A 29 -4.02 -2.38 2.76
C PHE A 29 -5.15 -3.42 2.73
N VAL A 30 -6.36 -3.02 3.14
CA VAL A 30 -7.53 -3.90 3.10
C VAL A 30 -7.88 -4.31 1.68
N VAL A 31 -7.90 -3.35 0.75
CA VAL A 31 -8.16 -3.61 -0.68
C VAL A 31 -7.09 -4.56 -1.25
N PHE A 32 -5.82 -4.35 -0.91
CA PHE A 32 -4.75 -5.25 -1.29
C PHE A 32 -5.01 -6.68 -0.82
N CYS A 33 -5.36 -6.88 0.47
CA CYS A 33 -5.64 -8.20 1.02
C CYS A 33 -6.80 -8.90 0.30
N ILE A 34 -7.87 -8.16 -0.05
CA ILE A 34 -9.01 -8.71 -0.80
C ILE A 34 -8.58 -9.19 -2.19
N PHE A 35 -7.80 -8.38 -2.91
CA PHE A 35 -7.32 -8.75 -4.23
C PHE A 35 -6.31 -9.91 -4.18
N GLU A 36 -5.48 -10.00 -3.14
CA GLU A 36 -4.54 -11.12 -2.98
C GLU A 36 -5.30 -12.43 -2.65
N LEU A 37 -6.33 -12.36 -1.82
CA LEU A 37 -7.23 -13.50 -1.59
C LEU A 37 -7.93 -13.93 -2.88
N LEU A 38 -8.39 -12.97 -3.70
CA LEU A 38 -8.98 -13.27 -5.00
C LEU A 38 -7.96 -13.92 -5.95
N ASN A 39 -6.73 -13.41 -5.97
CA ASN A 39 -5.62 -13.93 -6.76
C ASN A 39 -5.30 -15.39 -6.41
N PHE A 40 -5.22 -15.71 -5.11
CA PHE A 40 -5.08 -17.09 -4.64
C PHE A 40 -6.29 -17.97 -4.95
N SER A 41 -7.50 -17.42 -4.81
CA SER A 41 -8.73 -18.17 -5.12
C SER A 41 -8.76 -18.56 -6.60
N MET A 42 -8.25 -17.69 -7.48
CA MET A 42 -8.10 -17.97 -8.91
C MET A 42 -7.07 -19.05 -9.22
N LEU A 43 -6.05 -19.21 -8.38
CA LEU A 43 -5.11 -20.33 -8.50
C LEU A 43 -5.78 -21.66 -8.13
N LEU A 44 -6.58 -21.68 -7.07
CA LEU A 44 -7.14 -22.92 -6.51
C LEU A 44 -8.44 -23.37 -7.20
N PHE A 45 -9.28 -22.41 -7.62
CA PHE A 45 -10.63 -22.66 -8.12
C PHE A 45 -10.97 -21.82 -9.38
N PRO A 46 -10.12 -21.79 -10.42
CA PRO A 46 -10.29 -20.89 -11.55
C PRO A 46 -11.64 -21.06 -12.26
N GLU A 47 -12.03 -22.31 -12.58
CA GLU A 47 -13.27 -22.61 -13.30
C GLU A 47 -14.54 -22.22 -12.51
N LYS A 48 -14.52 -22.41 -11.18
CA LYS A 48 -15.67 -22.03 -10.33
C LYS A 48 -15.86 -20.52 -10.31
N ILE A 49 -14.77 -19.77 -10.27
CA ILE A 49 -14.80 -18.30 -10.23
C ILE A 49 -15.28 -17.75 -11.58
N THR A 50 -14.71 -18.22 -12.69
CA THR A 50 -15.16 -17.77 -14.02
C THR A 50 -16.61 -18.14 -14.28
N ALA A 51 -17.05 -19.35 -13.93
CA ALA A 51 -18.45 -19.77 -14.05
C ALA A 51 -19.39 -18.90 -13.21
N SER A 52 -19.00 -18.56 -11.97
CA SER A 52 -19.79 -17.69 -11.10
C SER A 52 -19.94 -16.28 -11.68
N ILE A 53 -18.87 -15.73 -12.25
CA ILE A 53 -18.90 -14.41 -12.90
C ILE A 53 -19.77 -14.44 -14.15
N SER A 54 -19.60 -15.44 -15.01
CA SER A 54 -20.42 -15.62 -16.21
C SER A 54 -21.91 -15.78 -15.87
N GLN A 55 -22.23 -16.58 -14.85
CA GLN A 55 -23.60 -16.77 -14.38
C GLN A 55 -24.19 -15.47 -13.81
N TYR A 56 -23.40 -14.69 -13.05
CA TYR A 56 -23.84 -13.40 -12.53
C TYR A 56 -24.19 -12.43 -13.66
N ILE A 57 -23.33 -12.29 -14.67
CA ILE A 57 -23.58 -11.41 -15.83
C ILE A 57 -24.81 -11.87 -16.60
N LEU A 58 -24.96 -13.19 -16.83
CA LEU A 58 -26.14 -13.73 -17.49
C LEU A 58 -27.41 -13.39 -16.71
N SER A 59 -27.40 -13.53 -15.38
CA SER A 59 -28.58 -13.26 -14.53
C SER A 59 -28.98 -11.78 -14.51
N GLN A 60 -28.02 -10.85 -14.58
CA GLN A 60 -28.27 -9.42 -14.47
C GLN A 60 -28.53 -8.73 -15.81
N TYR A 61 -27.87 -9.20 -16.87
CA TYR A 61 -27.86 -8.51 -18.17
C TYR A 61 -28.40 -9.38 -19.31
N ASN A 62 -28.69 -10.66 -19.07
CA ASN A 62 -29.09 -11.63 -20.08
C ASN A 62 -28.08 -11.77 -21.24
N ILE A 63 -26.80 -11.53 -20.95
CA ILE A 63 -25.67 -11.64 -21.89
C ILE A 63 -24.87 -12.89 -21.51
N SER A 64 -24.62 -13.77 -22.49
CA SER A 64 -23.70 -14.89 -22.31
C SER A 64 -22.26 -14.44 -22.59
N VAL A 65 -21.39 -14.56 -21.59
CA VAL A 65 -19.96 -14.24 -21.70
C VAL A 65 -19.16 -15.42 -21.20
N ASP A 66 -18.22 -15.90 -22.01
CA ASP A 66 -17.23 -16.89 -21.60
C ASP A 66 -15.90 -16.18 -21.32
N PHE A 67 -15.51 -16.12 -20.06
CA PHE A 67 -14.27 -15.46 -19.64
C PHE A 67 -13.10 -16.42 -19.69
N SER A 68 -12.07 -16.03 -20.45
CA SER A 68 -10.77 -16.70 -20.36
C SER A 68 -10.18 -16.49 -18.96
N ILE A 69 -9.89 -17.60 -18.28
CA ILE A 69 -9.21 -17.63 -16.97
C ILE A 69 -7.92 -16.80 -17.02
N ALA A 70 -7.13 -16.97 -18.10
CA ALA A 70 -5.86 -16.26 -18.28
C ALA A 70 -6.03 -14.73 -18.32
N ILE A 71 -7.10 -14.23 -18.98
CA ILE A 71 -7.37 -12.79 -19.06
C ILE A 71 -7.74 -12.25 -17.67
N LEU A 72 -8.60 -12.96 -16.95
CA LEU A 72 -9.05 -12.52 -15.64
C LEU A 72 -7.92 -12.55 -14.60
N GLN A 73 -7.06 -13.56 -14.67
CA GLN A 73 -5.84 -13.67 -13.87
C GLN A 73 -4.84 -12.54 -14.16
N SER A 74 -4.60 -12.24 -15.44
CA SER A 74 -3.78 -11.10 -15.86
C SER A 74 -4.35 -9.77 -15.35
N ALA A 75 -5.67 -9.58 -15.39
CA ALA A 75 -6.33 -8.39 -14.88
C ALA A 75 -6.14 -8.23 -13.36
N ILE A 76 -6.21 -9.32 -12.60
CA ILE A 76 -5.95 -9.31 -11.16
C ILE A 76 -4.50 -8.91 -10.87
N TRP A 77 -3.53 -9.43 -11.63
CA TRP A 77 -2.11 -9.05 -11.50
C TRP A 77 -1.87 -7.56 -11.75
N ILE A 78 -2.52 -6.99 -12.77
CA ILE A 78 -2.44 -5.55 -13.05
C ILE A 78 -3.02 -4.75 -11.88
N ALA A 79 -4.20 -5.14 -11.39
CA ALA A 79 -4.86 -4.47 -10.27
C ALA A 79 -3.98 -4.51 -9.00
N LEU A 80 -3.44 -5.69 -8.66
CA LEU A 80 -2.52 -5.88 -7.54
C LEU A 80 -1.28 -4.99 -7.66
N SER A 81 -0.64 -5.01 -8.82
CA SER A 81 0.54 -4.18 -9.09
C SER A 81 0.25 -2.69 -8.87
N TYR A 82 -0.89 -2.21 -9.39
CA TYR A 82 -1.31 -0.83 -9.19
C TYR A 82 -1.61 -0.49 -7.73
N ILE A 83 -2.37 -1.33 -7.03
CA ILE A 83 -2.68 -1.14 -5.60
C ILE A 83 -1.37 -1.06 -4.79
N MET A 84 -0.40 -1.91 -5.11
CA MET A 84 0.90 -1.93 -4.44
C MET A 84 1.70 -0.65 -4.69
N ILE A 85 1.72 -0.13 -5.93
CA ILE A 85 2.31 1.19 -6.23
C ILE A 85 1.66 2.27 -5.35
N ARG A 86 0.32 2.32 -5.31
CA ARG A 86 -0.40 3.34 -4.53
C ARG A 86 -0.12 3.19 -3.03
N TYR A 87 -0.01 1.97 -2.54
CA TYR A 87 0.33 1.67 -1.16
C TYR A 87 1.72 2.20 -0.78
N TYR A 88 2.75 1.88 -1.57
CA TYR A 88 4.11 2.35 -1.34
C TYR A 88 4.23 3.87 -1.44
N GLN A 89 3.62 4.49 -2.46
CA GLN A 89 3.57 5.95 -2.57
C GLN A 89 2.95 6.60 -1.33
N THR A 90 1.87 6.02 -0.80
CA THR A 90 1.18 6.55 0.38
C THR A 90 2.07 6.43 1.62
N ASN A 91 2.74 5.29 1.83
CA ASN A 91 3.69 5.12 2.94
C ASN A 91 4.85 6.13 2.88
N ILE A 92 5.49 6.25 1.71
CA ILE A 92 6.58 7.21 1.50
C ILE A 92 6.12 8.65 1.78
N TYR A 93 4.92 8.99 1.35
CA TYR A 93 4.36 10.33 1.56
C TYR A 93 4.12 10.62 3.04
N ILE A 94 3.56 9.66 3.79
CA ILE A 94 3.37 9.77 5.25
C ILE A 94 4.71 10.04 5.96
N GLU A 95 5.76 9.25 5.63
CA GLU A 95 7.08 9.43 6.24
C GLU A 95 7.69 10.81 5.95
N ARG A 96 7.53 11.31 4.72
CA ARG A 96 7.98 12.65 4.35
C ARG A 96 7.21 13.74 5.08
N GLN A 97 5.91 13.54 5.28
CA GLN A 97 5.07 14.50 5.99
C GLN A 97 5.42 14.62 7.46
N TYR A 98 5.72 13.53 8.17
CA TYR A 98 6.15 13.61 9.57
C TYR A 98 7.39 14.51 9.74
N LYS A 99 8.40 14.35 8.87
CA LYS A 99 9.59 15.21 8.88
C LYS A 99 9.25 16.68 8.61
N TYR A 100 8.32 16.92 7.68
CA TYR A 100 7.91 18.27 7.33
C TYR A 100 7.10 18.95 8.44
N ILE A 101 6.20 18.20 9.10
CA ILE A 101 5.42 18.63 10.26
C ILE A 101 6.37 19.05 11.39
N ALA A 102 7.40 18.25 11.69
CA ALA A 102 8.38 18.59 12.71
C ALA A 102 9.08 19.94 12.44
N VAL A 103 9.43 20.22 11.17
CA VAL A 103 10.01 21.52 10.77
C VAL A 103 9.03 22.68 10.96
N LEU A 104 7.73 22.46 10.75
CA LEU A 104 6.71 23.49 10.98
C LEU A 104 6.51 23.74 12.48
N GLU A 105 6.39 22.67 13.28
CA GLU A 105 6.24 22.74 14.73
C GLU A 105 7.41 23.51 15.38
N ASP A 106 8.65 23.22 14.96
CA ASP A 106 9.85 23.91 15.49
C ASP A 106 9.87 25.41 15.16
N LYS A 107 9.48 25.79 13.94
CA LYS A 107 9.37 27.20 13.53
C LYS A 107 8.29 27.94 14.32
N ILE A 108 7.13 27.32 14.52
CA ILE A 108 6.02 27.92 15.27
C ILE A 108 6.40 28.06 16.75
N SER A 109 6.95 26.99 17.34
CA SER A 109 7.41 26.99 18.74
C SER A 109 8.48 28.06 19.00
N THR A 110 9.43 28.22 18.09
CA THR A 110 10.48 29.25 18.19
C THR A 110 9.91 30.67 18.12
N MET A 111 8.93 30.91 17.24
CA MET A 111 8.30 32.24 17.11
C MET A 111 7.43 32.61 18.31
N LEU A 112 6.68 31.64 18.85
CA LEU A 112 5.80 31.86 20.00
C LEU A 112 6.52 31.73 21.35
N LYS A 113 7.76 31.20 21.35
CA LYS A 113 8.53 30.84 22.55
C LYS A 113 7.80 29.88 23.49
N GLU A 114 6.93 29.05 22.92
CA GLU A 114 6.09 28.10 23.64
C GLU A 114 6.31 26.68 23.11
N PRO A 115 6.56 25.69 23.98
CA PRO A 115 6.83 24.30 23.56
C PRO A 115 5.56 23.54 23.14
N CYS A 116 4.37 24.12 23.36
CA CYS A 116 3.08 23.45 23.16
C CYS A 116 2.82 22.99 21.70
N PHE A 117 3.58 23.51 20.74
CA PHE A 117 3.47 23.13 19.33
C PHE A 117 4.26 21.88 18.94
N LYS A 118 4.98 21.24 19.85
CA LYS A 118 5.78 20.03 19.56
C LYS A 118 5.01 18.72 19.75
N ARG A 119 3.72 18.72 19.41
CA ARG A 119 2.79 17.61 19.75
C ARG A 119 3.06 16.36 18.93
N GLU A 120 3.27 16.50 17.63
CA GLU A 120 3.40 15.39 16.67
C GLU A 120 4.86 15.03 16.37
N SER A 121 5.80 15.93 16.73
CA SER A 121 7.24 15.67 16.74
C SER A 121 7.70 15.12 18.09
N ASP A 122 8.24 15.97 18.96
CA ASP A 122 8.97 15.58 20.17
C ASP A 122 8.08 14.85 21.17
N ASN A 123 6.87 15.37 21.44
CA ASN A 123 5.95 14.78 22.41
C ASN A 123 5.33 13.45 21.91
N TYR A 124 5.22 13.25 20.60
CA TYR A 124 4.78 11.97 20.04
C TYR A 124 5.85 10.89 20.21
N LEU A 125 7.12 11.26 20.07
CA LEU A 125 8.26 10.34 20.23
C LEU A 125 8.62 10.10 21.70
N GLU A 126 8.25 11.01 22.61
CA GLU A 126 8.48 10.86 24.04
C GLU A 126 7.67 9.68 24.61
N LYS A 127 8.37 8.66 25.13
CA LYS A 127 7.78 7.41 25.65
C LYS A 127 6.91 6.68 24.62
N TYR A 128 7.36 6.63 23.37
CA TYR A 128 6.64 5.96 22.30
C TYR A 128 6.29 4.51 22.67
N PRO A 129 5.00 4.13 22.67
CA PRO A 129 4.59 2.77 22.98
C PRO A 129 5.20 1.74 22.02
N ILE A 130 5.78 0.67 22.56
CA ILE A 130 6.40 -0.43 21.78
C ILE A 130 5.41 -1.03 20.75
N VAL A 131 4.12 -1.04 21.08
CA VAL A 131 3.05 -1.51 20.18
C VAL A 131 2.99 -0.68 18.91
N LEU A 132 3.18 0.64 18.99
CA LEU A 132 3.15 1.51 17.81
C LEU A 132 4.42 1.33 16.94
N ASP A 133 5.57 1.06 17.56
CA ASP A 133 6.79 0.66 16.84
C ASP A 133 6.59 -0.65 16.07
N LEU A 134 5.95 -1.63 16.70
CA LEU A 134 5.60 -2.90 16.04
C LEU A 134 4.64 -2.66 14.86
N ILE A 135 3.63 -1.81 15.03
CA ILE A 135 2.69 -1.46 13.96
C ILE A 135 3.40 -0.75 12.81
N SER A 136 4.34 0.16 13.12
CA SER A 136 5.16 0.83 12.11
C SER A 136 6.02 -0.18 11.33
N MET A 137 6.71 -1.08 12.04
CA MET A 137 7.48 -2.17 11.43
C MET A 137 6.59 -3.09 10.59
N PHE A 138 5.36 -3.35 11.04
CA PHE A 138 4.41 -4.19 10.32
C PHE A 138 4.09 -3.64 8.93
N TYR A 139 3.73 -2.35 8.83
CA TYR A 139 3.39 -1.72 7.55
C TYR A 139 4.61 -1.43 6.67
N THR A 140 5.79 -1.24 7.25
CA THR A 140 6.99 -0.85 6.50
C THR A 140 7.85 -2.02 6.06
N TRP A 141 7.86 -3.13 6.81
CA TRP A 141 8.70 -4.30 6.53
C TRP A 141 7.89 -5.57 6.33
N ILE A 142 7.03 -5.92 7.30
CA ILE A 142 6.38 -7.23 7.32
C ILE A 142 5.43 -7.39 6.14
N ILE A 143 4.56 -6.40 5.90
CA ILE A 143 3.60 -6.46 4.78
C ILE A 143 4.30 -6.55 3.42
N PRO A 144 5.24 -5.66 3.04
CA PRO A 144 5.94 -5.79 1.77
C PRO A 144 6.64 -7.14 1.57
N LEU A 145 7.28 -7.68 2.62
CA LEU A 145 7.96 -8.98 2.53
C LEU A 145 6.96 -10.13 2.35
N LEU A 146 5.87 -10.14 3.12
CA LEU A 146 4.81 -11.14 2.99
C LEU A 146 4.21 -11.14 1.58
N ILE A 147 3.99 -9.96 1.00
CA ILE A 147 3.47 -9.82 -0.36
C ILE A 147 4.38 -10.50 -1.39
N ILE A 148 5.69 -10.33 -1.28
CA ILE A 148 6.64 -10.96 -2.20
C ILE A 148 6.70 -12.48 -2.00
N ILE A 149 6.72 -12.95 -0.75
CA ILE A 149 6.73 -14.38 -0.45
C ILE A 149 5.50 -15.06 -1.04
N ILE A 150 4.33 -14.46 -0.84
CA ILE A 150 3.04 -14.91 -1.38
C ILE A 150 3.07 -14.99 -2.90
N ASN A 151 3.50 -13.90 -3.56
CA ASN A 151 3.50 -13.81 -5.02
C ASN A 151 4.49 -14.78 -5.67
N ILE A 152 5.67 -14.97 -5.05
CA ILE A 152 6.66 -15.97 -5.51
C ILE A 152 6.09 -17.39 -5.36
N GLY A 153 5.47 -17.70 -4.22
CA GLY A 153 4.84 -19.00 -4.00
C GLY A 153 3.74 -19.30 -5.01
N LYS A 154 2.91 -18.30 -5.32
CA LYS A 154 1.85 -18.39 -6.33
C LYS A 154 2.41 -18.60 -7.73
N LEU A 155 3.40 -17.79 -8.13
CA LEU A 155 4.06 -17.92 -9.43
C LEU A 155 4.67 -19.33 -9.61
N TRP A 156 5.29 -19.87 -8.55
CA TRP A 156 5.84 -21.23 -8.59
C TRP A 156 4.77 -22.31 -8.82
N MET A 157 3.59 -22.14 -8.23
CA MET A 157 2.45 -23.04 -8.47
C MET A 157 1.86 -22.88 -9.88
N GLU A 158 1.80 -21.65 -10.40
CA GLU A 158 1.39 -21.39 -11.80
C GLU A 158 2.31 -22.10 -12.79
N PHE A 159 3.63 -22.00 -12.62
CA PHE A 159 4.59 -22.70 -13.48
C PHE A 159 4.37 -24.22 -13.55
N ARG A 160 3.86 -24.83 -12.47
CA ARG A 160 3.58 -26.27 -12.42
C ARG A 160 2.25 -26.66 -13.06
N THR A 161 1.31 -25.74 -13.11
CA THR A 161 -0.10 -26.00 -13.47
C THR A 161 -0.47 -25.39 -14.83
N ALA A 162 0.39 -24.53 -15.37
CA ALA A 162 0.06 -23.72 -16.54
C ALA A 162 -0.06 -24.52 -17.83
N SER A 163 -1.17 -24.28 -18.53
CA SER A 163 -1.41 -24.71 -19.91
C SER A 163 -1.04 -23.64 -20.95
N ASN A 164 -1.00 -22.36 -20.56
CA ASN A 164 -0.75 -21.23 -21.45
C ASN A 164 0.55 -20.49 -21.09
N LEU A 165 1.55 -20.62 -21.97
CA LEU A 165 2.87 -20.02 -21.80
C LEU A 165 2.82 -18.48 -21.73
N TRP A 166 1.98 -17.83 -22.53
CA TRP A 166 1.91 -16.36 -22.60
C TRP A 166 1.39 -15.73 -21.31
N SER A 167 0.40 -16.38 -20.66
CA SER A 167 -0.13 -15.95 -19.37
C SER A 167 0.96 -16.00 -18.31
N VAL A 168 1.73 -17.09 -18.26
CA VAL A 168 2.81 -17.25 -17.27
C VAL A 168 3.92 -16.23 -17.48
N ILE A 169 4.29 -15.92 -18.72
CA ILE A 169 5.29 -14.89 -19.01
C ILE A 169 4.80 -13.53 -18.50
N PHE A 170 3.54 -13.17 -18.77
CA PHE A 170 2.96 -11.92 -18.30
C PHE A 170 2.93 -11.85 -16.76
N ASP A 171 2.45 -12.91 -16.11
CA ASP A 171 2.36 -13.00 -14.65
C ASP A 171 3.76 -12.93 -14.00
N THR A 172 4.77 -13.54 -14.63
CA THR A 172 6.18 -13.44 -14.23
C THR A 172 6.69 -12.01 -14.32
N LEU A 173 6.35 -11.27 -15.39
CA LEU A 173 6.73 -9.86 -15.54
C LEU A 173 6.08 -9.00 -14.45
N CYS A 174 4.79 -9.22 -14.15
CA CYS A 174 4.11 -8.55 -13.05
C CYS A 174 4.77 -8.86 -11.70
N CYS A 175 5.06 -10.13 -11.40
CA CYS A 175 5.74 -10.53 -10.17
C CYS A 175 7.17 -9.94 -10.06
N GLY A 176 7.91 -9.90 -11.17
CA GLY A 176 9.25 -9.28 -11.21
C GLY A 176 9.17 -7.77 -10.94
N PHE A 177 8.20 -7.10 -11.56
CA PHE A 177 7.95 -5.68 -11.32
C PHE A 177 7.57 -5.40 -9.87
N THR A 178 6.68 -6.18 -9.26
CA THR A 178 6.33 -6.02 -7.84
C THR A 178 7.55 -6.27 -6.94
N ALA A 179 8.36 -7.29 -7.22
CA ALA A 179 9.61 -7.54 -6.48
C ALA A 179 10.57 -6.35 -6.53
N VAL A 180 10.81 -5.78 -7.72
CA VAL A 180 11.65 -4.58 -7.88
C VAL A 180 11.09 -3.41 -7.09
N LEU A 181 9.77 -3.14 -7.19
CA LEU A 181 9.13 -2.08 -6.43
C LEU A 181 9.30 -2.26 -4.92
N THR A 182 9.14 -3.49 -4.42
CA THR A 182 9.30 -3.78 -2.99
C THR A 182 10.73 -3.54 -2.52
N ILE A 183 11.73 -3.98 -3.30
CA ILE A 183 13.14 -3.75 -2.99
C ILE A 183 13.44 -2.25 -2.95
N MET A 184 12.99 -1.49 -3.96
CA MET A 184 13.17 -0.05 -4.01
C MET A 184 12.48 0.66 -2.83
N TYR A 185 11.26 0.23 -2.48
CA TYR A 185 10.53 0.75 -1.34
C TYR A 185 11.28 0.51 -0.03
N LEU A 186 11.71 -0.73 0.23
CA LEU A 186 12.45 -1.08 1.45
C LEU A 186 13.78 -0.32 1.54
N ALA A 187 14.52 -0.19 0.43
CA ALA A 187 15.75 0.59 0.37
C ALA A 187 15.52 2.07 0.71
N MET A 188 14.42 2.66 0.23
CA MET A 188 14.05 4.04 0.54
C MET A 188 13.61 4.24 1.99
N MET A 189 12.97 3.24 2.60
CA MET A 189 12.56 3.26 4.00
C MET A 189 13.73 2.99 4.96
N HIS A 190 14.86 2.48 4.45
CA HIS A 190 16.04 2.10 5.24
C HIS A 190 16.82 3.24 5.92
N PRO A 191 16.69 4.55 5.61
CA PRO A 191 17.27 5.58 6.46
C PRO A 191 16.26 5.94 7.57
N ARG A 192 16.16 5.06 8.58
CA ARG A 192 16.07 5.53 9.98
C ARG A 192 17.44 6.17 10.28
N HIS A 193 17.68 7.36 9.72
CA HIS A 193 18.73 8.22 10.25
C HIS A 193 18.27 8.60 11.66
N LYS A 194 18.72 7.78 12.62
CA LYS A 194 19.15 8.26 13.92
C LYS A 194 20.00 9.49 13.65
N ASN A 195 19.46 10.65 13.96
CA ASN A 195 20.15 11.85 14.41
C ASN A 195 19.12 12.62 15.21
#